data_AF-W9YTE5-F1
#
_entry.id   AF-W9YTE5-F1
#
_cell.length_a   1.000
_cell.length_b   1.000
_cell.length_c   1.000
_cell.angle_alpha   90.00
_cell.angle_beta   90.00
_cell.angle_gamma   90.00
#
_symmetry.space_group_name_H-M   'P 1'
#
loop_
_entity.id
_entity.type
_entity.pdbx_description
1 polymer ?
#
loop_
_entity_poly.entity_id
_entity_poly.type
_entity_poly.pdbx_seq_one_letter_code
_entity_poly.pdbx_strand_id
1 'polypeptide(L)'
;MTILSFFSSDDIFFKLLGVDGQRESHELSGDVVAEDFSILVGNVHQLEECFELLQNYSFVQWKEDQKSYAMHKLVHAWGYDRLCRDKQYTFSRETFQLIRNAVSGCSDRAEDKLRLVPHVMANFATLANVNEGTDSRLAGILDALVSTGVFLTDIGRFAEGYIIEKYVLEKRRRILGEEHPNTISAMNNLAITLGDQGHLDEAATIQKEVLEKMRRILGEEHPNTISAIEETAGSGRGAS
;
A
#
# COMPACT_ATOMS: atom_id res chain seq x y z
N MET A 1 6.78 19.31 -3.61
CA MET A 1 7.57 19.19 -2.36
C MET A 1 6.89 18.36 -1.29
N THR A 2 5.78 18.82 -0.70
CA THR A 2 5.20 18.21 0.51
C THR A 2 4.91 16.71 0.39
N ILE A 3 4.35 16.28 -0.73
CA ILE A 3 4.02 14.87 -0.95
C ILE A 3 5.26 13.96 -1.00
N LEU A 4 6.43 14.50 -1.38
CA LEU A 4 7.69 13.73 -1.44
C LEU A 4 8.14 13.27 -0.05
N SER A 5 7.77 13.99 1.01
CA SER A 5 8.04 13.61 2.40
C SER A 5 7.26 12.38 2.88
N PHE A 6 6.31 11.90 2.08
CA PHE A 6 5.50 10.72 2.38
C PHE A 6 5.98 9.47 1.64
N PHE A 7 6.98 9.61 0.78
CA PHE A 7 7.72 8.53 0.12
C PHE A 7 9.04 8.25 0.84
N SER A 8 9.73 7.16 0.48
CA SER A 8 11.14 6.99 0.85
C SER A 8 11.98 8.15 0.32
N SER A 9 12.93 8.65 1.11
CA SER A 9 13.81 9.75 0.72
C SER A 9 14.82 9.37 -0.36
N ASP A 10 15.12 8.09 -0.55
CA ASP A 10 16.35 7.69 -1.23
C ASP A 10 16.16 7.28 -2.71
N ASP A 11 14.93 6.97 -3.15
CA ASP A 11 14.66 6.41 -4.49
C ASP A 11 13.32 6.92 -5.10
N ILE A 12 13.15 8.23 -5.26
CA ILE A 12 11.92 8.81 -5.82
C ILE A 12 11.99 8.80 -7.36
N PHE A 13 11.23 7.92 -8.01
CA PHE A 13 11.18 7.79 -9.48
C PHE A 13 9.81 8.16 -10.08
N PHE A 14 9.77 8.58 -11.35
CA PHE A 14 8.56 9.15 -11.96
C PHE A 14 7.36 8.20 -12.06
N LYS A 15 7.60 6.90 -12.26
CA LYS A 15 6.51 5.90 -12.28
C LYS A 15 5.74 5.83 -10.96
N LEU A 16 6.39 6.16 -9.83
CA LEU A 16 5.74 6.29 -8.52
C LEU A 16 4.71 7.42 -8.48
N LEU A 17 4.88 8.43 -9.33
CA LEU A 17 4.06 9.64 -9.39
C LEU A 17 3.02 9.57 -10.52
N GLY A 18 2.80 8.39 -11.12
CA GLY A 18 1.82 8.19 -12.19
C GLY A 18 2.27 8.70 -13.56
N VAL A 19 3.58 8.95 -13.74
CA VAL A 19 4.16 9.32 -15.03
C VAL A 19 4.78 8.08 -15.67
N ASP A 20 4.11 7.55 -16.70
CA ASP A 20 4.71 6.55 -17.58
C ASP A 20 5.64 7.23 -18.59
N GLY A 21 6.84 6.68 -18.76
CA GLY A 21 7.86 7.18 -19.70
C GLY A 21 7.49 7.02 -21.19
N GLN A 22 6.21 6.81 -21.51
CA GLN A 22 5.68 6.85 -22.86
C GLN A 22 4.97 8.20 -23.04
N ARG A 23 5.51 8.99 -23.95
CA ARG A 23 5.04 10.31 -24.37
C ARG A 23 3.72 10.18 -25.14
N GLU A 24 2.64 9.72 -24.51
CA GLU A 24 1.33 9.63 -25.15
C GLU A 24 0.20 10.04 -24.21
N SER A 25 -0.48 11.10 -24.65
CA SER A 25 -1.68 11.71 -24.09
C SER A 25 -2.83 10.72 -24.02
N HIS A 26 -3.28 10.37 -22.82
CA HIS A 26 -4.63 9.87 -22.62
C HIS A 26 -5.25 10.51 -21.39
N GLU A 27 -6.30 11.30 -21.63
CA GLU A 27 -7.19 11.86 -20.62
C GLU A 27 -7.89 10.71 -19.87
N LEU A 28 -7.71 10.65 -18.55
CA LEU A 28 -8.51 9.81 -17.69
C LEU A 28 -9.64 10.64 -17.06
N SER A 29 -10.85 10.17 -17.35
CA SER A 29 -12.15 10.64 -16.85
C SER A 29 -12.14 10.93 -15.36
N GLY A 30 -12.66 12.11 -15.02
CA GLY A 30 -12.71 12.66 -13.69
C GLY A 30 -13.54 11.81 -12.72
N ASP A 31 -12.96 11.60 -11.55
CA ASP A 31 -13.71 11.50 -10.30
C ASP A 31 -12.95 12.26 -9.22
N VAL A 32 -13.71 12.92 -8.36
CA VAL A 32 -13.36 14.03 -7.45
C VAL A 32 -11.96 13.93 -6.82
N VAL A 33 -10.97 14.51 -7.50
CA VAL A 33 -9.67 14.83 -6.91
C VAL A 33 -9.82 16.18 -6.23
N ALA A 34 -9.57 16.24 -4.92
CA ALA A 34 -9.53 17.50 -4.19
C ALA A 34 -8.60 18.49 -4.94
N GLU A 35 -9.09 19.72 -5.18
CA GLU A 35 -8.54 20.74 -6.08
C GLU A 35 -7.04 21.10 -5.89
N ASP A 36 -6.37 20.57 -4.86
CA ASP A 36 -4.97 20.83 -4.53
C ASP A 36 -3.96 19.84 -5.19
N PHE A 37 -4.41 18.73 -5.79
CA PHE A 37 -3.52 17.63 -6.23
C PHE A 37 -3.47 17.35 -7.74
N SER A 38 -4.21 18.12 -8.55
CA SER A 38 -4.16 18.04 -10.03
C SER A 38 -2.77 18.33 -10.63
N ILE A 39 -1.79 18.75 -9.81
CA ILE A 39 -0.41 19.02 -10.23
C ILE A 39 0.41 17.74 -10.40
N LEU A 40 0.13 16.67 -9.63
CA LEU A 40 0.91 15.43 -9.73
C LEU A 40 0.36 14.44 -10.75
N VAL A 41 -0.93 14.53 -11.07
CA VAL A 41 -1.58 13.62 -12.02
C VAL A 41 -1.70 14.33 -13.36
N GLY A 42 -0.77 14.05 -14.28
CA GLY A 42 -1.02 14.28 -15.71
C GLY A 42 -0.12 15.25 -16.47
N ASN A 43 0.91 15.86 -15.86
CA ASN A 43 1.85 16.69 -16.63
C ASN A 43 3.31 16.41 -16.28
N VAL A 44 3.93 15.53 -17.07
CA VAL A 44 5.35 15.15 -16.98
C VAL A 44 6.25 16.38 -16.97
N HIS A 45 5.97 17.37 -17.82
CA HIS A 45 6.79 18.57 -17.94
C HIS A 45 6.72 19.45 -16.69
N GLN A 46 5.53 19.63 -16.10
CA GLN A 46 5.42 20.37 -14.84
C GLN A 46 6.14 19.67 -13.69
N LEU A 47 6.15 18.34 -13.70
CA LEU A 47 6.86 17.56 -12.69
C LEU A 47 8.38 17.65 -12.87
N GLU A 48 8.87 17.54 -14.11
CA GLU A 48 10.29 17.74 -14.45
C GLU A 48 10.76 19.14 -14.03
N GLU A 49 10.04 20.20 -14.41
CA GLU A 49 10.33 21.59 -14.00
C GLU A 49 10.37 21.74 -12.46
N CYS A 50 9.45 21.07 -11.76
CA CYS A 50 9.48 21.04 -10.30
C CYS A 50 10.78 20.40 -9.81
N PHE A 51 11.14 19.20 -10.27
CA PHE A 51 12.35 18.52 -9.82
C PHE A 51 13.64 19.29 -10.16
N GLU A 52 13.72 19.93 -11.33
CA GLU A 52 14.83 20.83 -11.68
C GLU A 52 14.95 22.00 -10.69
N LEU A 53 13.83 22.63 -10.34
CA LEU A 53 13.83 23.69 -9.34
C LEU A 53 14.34 23.19 -7.99
N LEU A 54 13.91 22.00 -7.56
CA LEU A 54 14.37 21.41 -6.30
C LEU A 54 15.86 21.08 -6.29
N GLN A 55 16.39 20.65 -7.43
CA GLN A 55 17.82 20.40 -7.61
C GLN A 55 18.63 21.69 -7.53
N ASN A 56 18.14 22.78 -8.13
CA ASN A 56 18.81 24.09 -8.08
C ASN A 56 18.96 24.59 -6.63
N TYR A 57 18.02 24.25 -5.75
CA TYR A 57 18.10 24.53 -4.31
C TYR A 57 18.77 23.41 -3.48
N SER A 58 19.35 22.39 -4.13
CA SER A 58 19.99 21.23 -3.47
C SER A 58 19.07 20.44 -2.53
N PHE A 59 17.75 20.52 -2.73
CA PHE A 59 16.78 19.80 -1.91
C PHE A 59 16.63 18.34 -2.35
N VAL A 60 16.81 18.09 -3.65
CA VAL A 60 16.88 16.74 -4.22
C VAL A 60 18.13 16.59 -5.07
N GLN A 61 18.59 15.35 -5.24
CA GLN A 61 19.76 14.98 -6.02
C GLN A 61 19.39 13.87 -6.99
N TRP A 62 19.77 14.00 -8.26
CA TRP A 62 19.57 12.96 -9.26
C TRP A 62 20.62 11.86 -9.12
N LYS A 63 20.17 10.62 -9.18
CA LYS A 63 20.99 9.41 -9.16
C LYS A 63 20.91 8.73 -10.52
N GLU A 64 21.96 8.88 -11.33
CA GLU A 64 21.98 8.41 -12.71
C GLU A 64 21.92 6.88 -12.82
N ASP A 65 22.52 6.17 -11.86
CA ASP A 65 22.51 4.71 -11.74
C ASP A 65 21.11 4.15 -11.45
N GLN A 66 20.34 4.82 -10.59
CA GLN A 66 18.99 4.40 -10.17
C GLN A 66 17.87 5.02 -11.03
N LYS A 67 18.21 5.99 -11.88
CA LYS A 67 17.26 6.83 -12.62
C LYS A 67 16.16 7.39 -11.72
N SER A 68 16.57 7.95 -10.58
CA SER A 68 15.68 8.45 -9.55
C SER A 68 16.28 9.63 -8.79
N TYR A 69 15.47 10.23 -7.94
CA TYR A 69 15.86 11.33 -7.08
C TYR A 69 15.99 10.89 -5.63
N ALA A 70 17.02 11.38 -4.94
CA ALA A 70 17.09 11.34 -3.49
C ALA A 70 16.78 12.72 -2.92
N MET A 71 15.92 12.79 -1.90
CA MET A 71 15.63 14.00 -1.16
C MET A 71 16.47 14.05 0.11
N HIS A 72 17.01 15.23 0.44
CA HIS A 72 17.77 15.40 1.67
C HIS A 72 16.90 15.09 2.91
N LYS A 73 17.41 14.30 3.85
CA LYS A 73 16.63 13.82 5.03
C LYS A 73 16.03 14.94 5.88
N LEU A 74 16.71 16.07 6.01
CA LEU A 74 16.16 17.24 6.72
C LEU A 74 14.99 17.89 5.96
N VAL A 75 15.05 17.94 4.63
CA VAL A 75 13.95 18.47 3.80
C VAL A 75 12.77 17.52 3.86
N HIS A 76 13.05 16.21 3.81
CA HIS A 76 12.07 15.14 3.99
C HIS A 76 11.32 15.30 5.32
N ALA A 77 12.05 15.34 6.44
CA ALA A 77 11.48 15.50 7.78
C ALA A 77 10.72 16.82 7.93
N TRP A 78 11.33 17.95 7.52
CA TRP A 78 10.69 19.26 7.61
C TRP A 78 9.38 19.34 6.80
N GLY A 79 9.32 18.70 5.63
CA GLY A 79 8.12 18.66 4.80
C GLY A 79 6.96 17.91 5.46
N TYR A 80 7.25 16.93 6.33
CA TYR A 80 6.25 16.21 7.13
C TYR A 80 5.87 16.96 8.42
N ASP A 81 6.87 17.37 9.20
CA ASP A 81 6.70 17.91 10.57
C ASP A 81 5.97 19.26 10.61
N ARG A 82 6.08 20.06 9.54
CA ARG A 82 5.42 21.36 9.47
C ARG A 82 3.90 21.28 9.25
N LEU A 83 3.36 20.10 8.97
CA LEU A 83 1.95 19.91 8.65
C LEU A 83 1.13 19.60 9.91
N CYS A 84 -0.11 20.08 9.93
CA CYS A 84 -1.08 19.58 10.92
C CYS A 84 -1.47 18.13 10.62
N ARG A 85 -1.96 17.42 11.64
CA ARG A 85 -2.34 16.00 11.57
C ARG A 85 -3.33 15.71 10.43
N ASP A 86 -4.30 16.59 10.21
CA ASP A 86 -5.28 16.43 9.11
C ASP A 86 -4.62 16.50 7.73
N LYS A 87 -3.66 17.43 7.54
CA LYS A 87 -2.91 17.51 6.29
C LYS A 87 -1.99 16.31 6.13
N GLN A 88 -1.31 15.86 7.19
CA GLN A 88 -0.47 14.66 7.15
C GLN A 88 -1.29 13.44 6.74
N TYR A 89 -2.49 13.30 7.29
CA TYR A 89 -3.44 12.26 6.91
C TYR A 89 -3.80 12.33 5.41
N THR A 90 -4.18 13.50 4.92
CA THR A 90 -4.51 13.70 3.50
C THR A 90 -3.34 13.33 2.59
N PHE A 91 -2.13 13.85 2.86
CA PHE A 91 -0.95 13.53 2.06
C PHE A 91 -0.58 12.04 2.14
N SER A 92 -0.71 11.40 3.30
CA SER A 92 -0.46 9.95 3.44
C SER A 92 -1.47 9.14 2.61
N ARG A 93 -2.77 9.48 2.66
CA ARG A 93 -3.79 8.82 1.84
C ARG A 93 -3.50 8.95 0.35
N GLU A 94 -3.23 10.16 -0.13
CA GLU A 94 -2.93 10.38 -1.56
C GLU A 94 -1.66 9.65 -1.98
N THR A 95 -0.65 9.63 -1.11
CA THR A 95 0.58 8.89 -1.37
C THR A 95 0.35 7.38 -1.45
N PHE A 96 -0.48 6.81 -0.57
CA PHE A 96 -0.88 5.40 -0.69
C PHE A 96 -1.65 5.10 -1.97
N GLN A 97 -2.47 6.04 -2.46
CA GLN A 97 -3.14 5.87 -3.76
C GLN A 97 -2.14 5.86 -4.91
N LEU A 98 -1.14 6.75 -4.90
CA LEU A 98 -0.05 6.74 -5.90
C LEU A 98 0.75 5.43 -5.84
N ILE A 99 1.10 4.97 -4.64
CA ILE A 99 1.79 3.69 -4.43
C ILE A 99 0.93 2.52 -4.94
N ARG A 100 -0.37 2.49 -4.62
CA ARG A 100 -1.31 1.46 -5.09
C ARG A 100 -1.37 1.42 -6.61
N ASN A 101 -1.45 2.59 -7.25
CA ASN A 101 -1.44 2.68 -8.72
C ASN A 101 -0.11 2.16 -9.29
N ALA A 102 1.03 2.55 -8.69
CA ALA A 102 2.35 2.08 -9.09
C ALA A 102 2.53 0.57 -8.91
N VAL A 103 1.96 -0.02 -7.85
CA VAL A 103 1.90 -1.47 -7.62
C VAL A 103 1.08 -2.15 -8.72
N SER A 104 -0.12 -1.63 -9.04
CA SER A 104 -1.01 -2.21 -10.05
C SER A 104 -0.46 -2.13 -11.48
N GLY A 105 0.32 -1.08 -11.79
CA GLY A 105 0.98 -0.88 -13.08
C GLY A 105 2.44 -1.34 -13.08
N CYS A 106 2.91 -2.02 -12.03
CA CYS A 106 4.31 -2.43 -11.93
C CYS A 106 4.65 -3.47 -13.00
N SER A 107 5.88 -3.45 -13.51
CA SER A 107 6.31 -4.49 -14.43
C SER A 107 6.52 -5.80 -13.67
N ASP A 108 6.58 -6.93 -14.38
CA ASP A 108 6.88 -8.23 -13.76
C ASP A 108 8.34 -8.39 -13.30
N ARG A 109 9.19 -7.39 -13.52
CA ARG A 109 10.59 -7.42 -13.11
C ARG A 109 10.69 -7.27 -11.59
N ALA A 110 11.39 -8.20 -10.96
CA ALA A 110 11.60 -8.20 -9.51
C ALA A 110 12.23 -6.89 -8.99
N GLU A 111 13.13 -6.28 -9.77
CA GLU A 111 13.77 -5.00 -9.42
C GLU A 111 12.74 -3.88 -9.24
N ASP A 112 11.82 -3.71 -10.20
CA ASP A 112 10.79 -2.67 -10.13
C ASP A 112 9.84 -2.90 -8.96
N LYS A 113 9.49 -4.17 -8.70
CA LYS A 113 8.64 -4.55 -7.56
C LYS A 113 9.32 -4.26 -6.22
N LEU A 114 10.60 -4.57 -6.09
CA LEU A 114 11.38 -4.35 -4.85
C LEU A 114 11.62 -2.86 -4.57
N ARG A 115 11.73 -2.02 -5.60
CA ARG A 115 11.88 -0.56 -5.44
C ARG A 115 10.67 0.09 -4.78
N LEU A 116 9.48 -0.50 -4.87
CA LEU A 116 8.27 0.04 -4.23
C LEU A 116 8.23 -0.18 -2.71
N VAL A 117 8.94 -1.20 -2.20
CA VAL A 117 8.86 -1.61 -0.78
C VAL A 117 9.23 -0.50 0.19
N PRO A 118 10.35 0.24 0.02
CA PRO A 118 10.69 1.34 0.92
C PRO A 118 9.64 2.46 0.93
N HIS A 119 8.95 2.71 -0.19
CA HIS A 119 7.90 3.72 -0.25
C HIS A 119 6.64 3.31 0.49
N VAL A 120 6.21 2.05 0.31
CA VAL A 120 5.09 1.46 1.06
C VAL A 120 5.38 1.56 2.56
N MET A 121 6.55 1.12 3.00
CA MET A 121 6.90 1.08 4.42
C MET A 121 7.12 2.46 5.03
N ALA A 122 7.73 3.40 4.29
CA ALA A 122 7.88 4.78 4.74
C ALA A 122 6.51 5.43 4.99
N ASN A 123 5.57 5.29 4.03
CA ASN A 123 4.24 5.85 4.21
C ASN A 123 3.48 5.15 5.35
N PHE A 124 3.54 3.82 5.41
CA PHE A 124 2.90 3.03 6.46
C PHE A 124 3.36 3.45 7.85
N ALA A 125 4.66 3.64 8.06
CA ALA A 125 5.21 4.08 9.35
C ALA A 125 4.63 5.45 9.77
N THR A 126 4.48 6.38 8.83
CA THR A 126 3.85 7.69 9.12
C THR A 126 2.37 7.55 9.49
N LEU A 127 1.66 6.61 8.88
CA LEU A 127 0.24 6.34 9.15
C LEU A 127 0.02 5.62 10.49
N ALA A 128 0.83 4.61 10.79
CA ALA A 128 0.71 3.81 12.01
C ALA A 128 0.88 4.67 13.28
N ASN A 129 1.65 5.76 13.19
CA ASN A 129 1.78 6.75 14.26
C ASN A 129 0.54 7.64 14.45
N VAL A 130 -0.38 7.67 13.48
CA VAL A 130 -1.66 8.39 13.56
C VAL A 130 -2.65 7.55 14.37
N ASN A 131 -2.44 7.50 15.69
CA ASN A 131 -3.19 6.61 16.57
C ASN A 131 -4.67 6.96 16.83
N GLU A 132 -5.21 8.10 16.37
CA GLU A 132 -6.53 8.57 16.79
C GLU A 132 -7.21 9.44 15.73
N GLY A 133 -7.79 8.79 14.71
CA GLY A 133 -8.68 9.44 13.75
C GLY A 133 -9.96 8.64 13.62
N THR A 134 -11.11 9.33 13.55
CA THR A 134 -12.44 8.74 13.33
C THR A 134 -12.41 7.64 12.27
N ASP A 135 -12.91 6.47 12.66
CA ASP A 135 -12.97 5.21 11.93
C ASP A 135 -13.39 5.32 10.45
N SER A 136 -14.22 6.31 10.08
CA SER A 136 -14.65 6.54 8.69
C SER A 136 -13.54 7.01 7.75
N ARG A 137 -12.54 7.74 8.26
CA ARG A 137 -11.43 8.23 7.43
C ARG A 137 -10.58 7.06 6.97
N LEU A 138 -10.27 6.14 7.89
CA LEU A 138 -9.38 5.01 7.68
C LEU A 138 -9.85 4.06 6.57
N ALA A 139 -11.16 3.94 6.35
CA ALA A 139 -11.73 3.05 5.33
C ALA A 139 -11.05 3.21 3.96
N GLY A 140 -10.87 4.45 3.48
CA GLY A 140 -10.25 4.71 2.18
C GLY A 140 -8.75 4.40 2.09
N ILE A 141 -8.04 4.33 3.23
CA ILE A 141 -6.63 3.92 3.28
C ILE A 141 -6.52 2.40 3.42
N LEU A 142 -7.43 1.76 4.15
CA LEU A 142 -7.39 0.31 4.41
C LEU A 142 -7.42 -0.50 3.12
N ASP A 143 -8.17 -0.08 2.11
CA ASP A 143 -8.22 -0.80 0.84
C ASP A 143 -6.90 -0.71 0.07
N ALA A 144 -6.23 0.45 0.10
CA ALA A 144 -4.89 0.60 -0.45
C ALA A 144 -3.86 -0.24 0.32
N LEU A 145 -3.97 -0.29 1.65
CA LEU A 145 -3.11 -1.12 2.50
C LEU A 145 -3.31 -2.62 2.25
N VAL A 146 -4.53 -3.08 1.96
CA VAL A 146 -4.77 -4.47 1.56
C VAL A 146 -4.02 -4.76 0.27
N SER A 147 -4.17 -3.92 -0.76
CA SER A 147 -3.46 -4.11 -2.03
C SER A 147 -1.94 -4.10 -1.85
N THR A 148 -1.39 -3.21 -1.02
CA THR A 148 0.06 -3.18 -0.78
C THR A 148 0.55 -4.33 0.10
N GLY A 149 -0.25 -4.78 1.07
CA GLY A 149 0.05 -5.93 1.92
C GLY A 149 0.16 -7.22 1.10
N VAL A 150 -0.87 -7.51 0.28
CA VAL A 150 -0.88 -8.66 -0.63
C VAL A 150 0.30 -8.59 -1.60
N PHE A 151 0.54 -7.42 -2.21
CA PHE A 151 1.69 -7.23 -3.09
C PHE A 151 3.02 -7.55 -2.42
N LEU A 152 3.22 -7.17 -1.15
CA LEU A 152 4.45 -7.47 -0.42
C LEU A 152 4.62 -8.96 -0.19
N THR A 153 3.54 -9.66 0.17
CA THR A 153 3.54 -11.12 0.30
C THR A 153 3.88 -11.80 -1.03
N ASP A 154 3.25 -11.38 -2.13
CA ASP A 154 3.48 -11.93 -3.48
C ASP A 154 4.94 -11.81 -3.95
N ILE A 155 5.66 -10.77 -3.52
CA ILE A 155 7.07 -10.54 -3.90
C ILE A 155 8.06 -11.14 -2.89
N GLY A 156 7.58 -11.94 -1.93
CA GLY A 156 8.41 -12.60 -0.92
C GLY A 156 8.82 -11.72 0.26
N ARG A 157 8.19 -10.55 0.43
CA ARG A 157 8.42 -9.62 1.56
C ARG A 157 7.41 -9.86 2.67
N PHE A 158 7.41 -11.10 3.15
CA PHE A 158 6.41 -11.59 4.08
C PHE A 158 6.39 -10.85 5.42
N ALA A 159 7.54 -10.40 5.93
CA ALA A 159 7.60 -9.67 7.19
C ALA A 159 6.90 -8.30 7.08
N GLU A 160 7.13 -7.58 5.96
CA GLU A 160 6.45 -6.33 5.67
C GLU A 160 4.95 -6.54 5.41
N GLY A 161 4.59 -7.55 4.61
CA GLY A 161 3.20 -7.93 4.35
C GLY A 161 2.44 -8.21 5.65
N TYR A 162 3.01 -9.03 6.53
CA TYR A 162 2.41 -9.39 7.82
C TYR A 162 2.10 -8.17 8.69
N ILE A 163 3.03 -7.22 8.79
CA ILE A 163 2.84 -6.00 9.60
C ILE A 163 1.64 -5.19 9.09
N ILE A 164 1.53 -5.03 7.76
CA ILE A 164 0.44 -4.27 7.14
C ILE A 164 -0.88 -5.00 7.27
N GLU A 165 -0.93 -6.30 6.97
CA GLU A 165 -2.14 -7.10 7.04
C GLU A 165 -2.69 -7.22 8.46
N LYS A 166 -1.80 -7.40 9.44
CA LYS A 166 -2.18 -7.37 10.86
C LYS A 166 -2.81 -6.03 11.25
N TYR A 167 -2.20 -4.92 10.83
CA TYR A 167 -2.75 -3.59 11.07
C TYR A 167 -4.13 -3.43 10.43
N VAL A 168 -4.30 -3.87 9.17
CA VAL A 168 -5.59 -3.83 8.47
C VAL A 168 -6.65 -4.67 9.21
N LEU A 169 -6.31 -5.88 9.64
CA LEU A 169 -7.21 -6.76 10.38
C LEU A 169 -7.68 -6.10 11.69
N GLU A 170 -6.75 -5.55 12.49
CA GLU A 170 -7.07 -4.87 13.74
C GLU A 170 -8.00 -3.68 13.52
N LYS A 171 -7.76 -2.87 12.47
CA LYS A 171 -8.63 -1.74 12.13
C LYS A 171 -9.99 -2.18 11.61
N ARG A 172 -10.07 -3.13 10.68
CA ARG A 172 -11.36 -3.62 10.15
C ARG A 172 -12.20 -4.29 11.23
N ARG A 173 -11.58 -5.04 12.15
CA ARG A 173 -12.23 -5.60 13.34
C ARG A 173 -12.88 -4.51 14.20
N ARG A 174 -12.18 -3.41 14.44
CA ARG A 174 -12.70 -2.28 15.22
C ARG A 174 -13.83 -1.51 14.50
N ILE A 175 -13.68 -1.29 13.20
CA ILE A 175 -14.58 -0.42 12.40
C ILE A 175 -15.85 -1.16 11.97
N LEU A 176 -15.69 -2.39 11.46
CA LEU A 176 -16.74 -3.17 10.81
C LEU A 176 -17.25 -4.33 11.67
N GLY A 177 -16.47 -4.74 12.68
CA GLY A 177 -16.74 -5.91 13.51
C GLY A 177 -16.11 -7.20 12.96
N GLU A 178 -16.16 -8.25 13.78
CA GLU A 178 -15.49 -9.53 13.54
C GLU A 178 -16.11 -10.34 12.40
N GLU A 179 -17.42 -10.20 12.20
CA GLU A 179 -18.20 -10.99 11.24
C GLU A 179 -18.36 -10.28 9.89
N HIS A 180 -17.78 -9.09 9.73
CA HIS A 180 -17.88 -8.40 8.45
C HIS A 180 -17.01 -9.10 7.39
N PRO A 181 -17.51 -9.33 6.15
CA PRO A 181 -16.75 -10.01 5.08
C PRO A 181 -15.35 -9.44 4.85
N ASN A 182 -15.20 -8.10 4.86
CA ASN A 182 -13.89 -7.45 4.71
C ASN A 182 -12.92 -7.74 5.88
N THR A 183 -13.42 -7.95 7.11
CA THR A 183 -12.60 -8.34 8.26
C THR A 183 -12.15 -9.79 8.09
N ILE A 184 -13.06 -10.67 7.66
CA ILE A 184 -12.78 -12.08 7.40
C ILE A 184 -11.77 -12.24 6.25
N SER A 185 -11.90 -11.45 5.18
CA SER A 185 -10.93 -11.42 4.08
C SER A 185 -9.55 -10.93 4.55
N ALA A 186 -9.48 -9.92 5.43
CA ALA A 186 -8.19 -9.49 6.00
C ALA A 186 -7.56 -10.58 6.89
N MET A 187 -8.38 -11.36 7.59
CA MET A 187 -7.94 -12.51 8.38
C MET A 187 -7.38 -13.62 7.47
N ASN A 188 -8.01 -13.87 6.33
CA ASN A 188 -7.52 -14.81 5.31
C ASN A 188 -6.15 -14.41 4.76
N ASN A 189 -5.98 -13.14 4.39
CA ASN A 189 -4.69 -12.64 3.89
C ASN A 189 -3.57 -12.84 4.91
N LEU A 190 -3.83 -12.53 6.19
CA LEU A 190 -2.86 -12.75 7.26
C LEU A 190 -2.50 -14.23 7.42
N ALA A 191 -3.46 -15.15 7.24
CA ALA A 191 -3.21 -16.59 7.28
C ALA A 191 -2.32 -17.05 6.12
N ILE A 192 -2.57 -16.56 4.90
CA ILE A 192 -1.74 -16.82 3.73
C ILE A 192 -0.30 -16.36 3.99
N THR A 193 -0.12 -15.11 4.42
CA THR A 193 1.21 -14.57 4.71
C THR A 193 1.94 -15.34 5.80
N LEU A 194 1.25 -15.80 6.85
CA LEU A 194 1.82 -16.68 7.87
C LEU A 194 2.24 -18.04 7.29
N GLY A 195 1.42 -18.61 6.40
CA GLY A 195 1.74 -19.84 5.69
C GLY A 195 3.01 -19.71 4.86
N ASP A 196 3.15 -18.60 4.13
CA ASP A 196 4.33 -18.31 3.32
C ASP A 196 5.59 -18.03 4.15
N GLN A 197 5.44 -17.55 5.39
CA GLN A 197 6.53 -17.47 6.38
C GLN A 197 6.91 -18.84 6.97
N GLY A 198 6.14 -19.90 6.71
CA GLY A 198 6.33 -21.23 7.29
C GLY A 198 5.64 -21.44 8.64
N HIS A 199 4.82 -20.50 9.11
CA HIS A 199 4.01 -20.62 10.32
C HIS A 199 2.71 -21.40 10.03
N LEU A 200 2.85 -22.64 9.57
CA LEU A 200 1.73 -23.45 9.04
C LEU A 200 0.64 -23.73 10.09
N ASP A 201 1.01 -23.98 11.35
CA ASP A 201 0.04 -24.28 12.40
C ASP A 201 -0.84 -23.07 12.76
N GLU A 202 -0.23 -21.88 12.83
CA GLU A 202 -0.94 -20.62 13.07
C GLU A 202 -1.84 -20.29 11.88
N ALA A 203 -1.31 -20.39 10.66
CA ALA A 203 -2.07 -20.18 9.42
C ALA A 203 -3.27 -21.12 9.34
N ALA A 204 -3.09 -22.42 9.60
CA ALA A 204 -4.17 -23.40 9.56
C ALA A 204 -5.25 -23.13 10.62
N THR A 205 -4.87 -22.62 11.79
CA THR A 205 -5.83 -22.24 12.84
C THR A 205 -6.68 -21.07 12.39
N ILE A 206 -6.06 -20.03 11.84
CA ILE A 206 -6.77 -18.84 11.34
C ILE A 206 -7.65 -19.22 10.14
N GLN A 207 -7.15 -20.05 9.22
CA GLN A 207 -7.90 -20.47 8.03
C GLN A 207 -9.17 -21.28 8.39
N LYS A 208 -9.10 -22.13 9.43
CA LYS A 208 -10.28 -22.83 9.95
C LYS A 208 -11.32 -21.84 10.48
N GLU A 209 -10.88 -20.85 11.26
CA GLU A 209 -11.76 -19.79 11.78
C GLU A 209 -12.41 -18.99 10.64
N VAL A 210 -11.64 -18.62 9.61
CA VAL A 210 -12.14 -17.95 8.39
C VAL A 210 -13.23 -18.78 7.72
N LEU A 211 -12.97 -20.07 7.51
CA LEU A 211 -13.90 -20.99 6.85
C LEU A 211 -15.22 -21.13 7.64
N GLU A 212 -15.13 -21.28 8.96
CA GLU A 212 -16.31 -21.35 9.83
C GLU A 212 -17.16 -20.08 9.79
N LYS A 213 -16.52 -18.90 9.77
CA LYS A 213 -17.24 -17.62 9.64
C LYS A 213 -17.87 -17.48 8.25
N MET A 214 -17.13 -17.76 7.18
CA MET A 214 -17.65 -17.66 5.81
C MET A 214 -18.83 -18.59 5.57
N ARG A 215 -18.76 -19.86 6.02
CA ARG A 215 -19.87 -20.81 5.92
C ARG A 215 -21.13 -20.30 6.61
N ARG A 216 -20.98 -19.72 7.81
CA ARG A 216 -22.11 -19.20 8.60
C ARG A 216 -22.74 -17.95 8.00
N ILE A 217 -21.95 -17.07 7.39
CA ILE A 217 -22.41 -15.76 6.90
C ILE A 217 -22.88 -15.83 5.44
N LEU A 218 -22.11 -16.50 4.58
CA LEU A 218 -22.31 -16.50 3.13
C LEU A 218 -22.92 -17.81 2.61
N GLY A 219 -22.91 -18.89 3.41
CA GLY A 219 -23.28 -20.22 2.99
C GLY A 219 -22.15 -20.98 2.27
N GLU A 220 -22.36 -22.27 2.04
CA GLU A 220 -21.34 -23.17 1.46
C GLU A 220 -21.10 -22.96 -0.05
N GLU A 221 -22.10 -22.45 -0.78
CA GLU A 221 -22.02 -22.26 -2.25
C GLU A 221 -21.45 -20.89 -2.66
N HIS A 222 -21.12 -20.03 -1.71
CA HIS A 222 -20.61 -18.69 -2.03
C HIS A 222 -19.17 -18.77 -2.55
N PRO A 223 -18.80 -18.05 -3.63
CA PRO A 223 -17.46 -18.09 -4.23
C PRO A 223 -16.32 -17.91 -3.22
N ASN A 224 -16.45 -16.94 -2.30
CA ASN A 224 -15.46 -16.72 -1.23
C ASN A 224 -15.30 -17.93 -0.29
N THR A 225 -16.40 -18.64 0.03
CA THR A 225 -16.34 -19.86 0.85
C THR A 225 -15.63 -20.98 0.10
N ILE A 226 -15.85 -21.10 -1.22
CA ILE A 226 -15.19 -22.08 -2.08
C ILE A 226 -13.68 -21.81 -2.15
N SER A 227 -13.26 -20.56 -2.38
CA SER A 227 -11.84 -20.18 -2.38
C SER A 227 -11.14 -20.48 -1.05
N ALA A 228 -11.81 -20.18 0.08
CA ALA A 228 -11.27 -20.51 1.40
C ALA A 228 -11.11 -22.03 1.61
N ILE A 229 -12.00 -22.86 1.06
CA ILE A 229 -11.89 -24.33 1.08
C ILE A 229 -10.68 -24.80 0.26
N GLU A 230 -10.49 -24.26 -0.95
CA GLU A 230 -9.35 -24.61 -1.81
C GLU A 230 -8.00 -24.32 -1.12
N GLU A 231 -7.89 -23.19 -0.44
CA GLU A 231 -6.70 -22.82 0.35
C GLU A 231 -6.45 -23.80 1.50
N THR A 232 -7.48 -24.20 2.26
CA THR A 232 -7.33 -25.22 3.31
C THR A 232 -6.93 -26.60 2.77
N ALA A 233 -7.41 -26.97 1.57
CA ALA A 233 -7.11 -28.25 0.95
C ALA A 233 -5.65 -28.33 0.42
N GLY A 234 -5.07 -27.21 0.01
CA GLY A 234 -3.66 -27.11 -0.37
C GLY A 234 -2.71 -27.27 0.81
N SER A 235 -3.02 -26.63 1.94
CA SER A 235 -2.21 -26.68 3.17
C SER A 235 -2.13 -28.10 3.78
N GLY A 236 -3.20 -28.90 3.69
CA GLY A 236 -3.24 -30.27 4.22
C GLY A 236 -2.37 -31.30 3.48
N ARG A 237 -1.90 -31.01 2.27
CA ARG A 237 -1.06 -31.94 1.48
C ARG A 237 0.42 -31.93 1.84
N GLY A 238 0.87 -30.97 2.64
CA GLY A 238 2.25 -30.90 3.14
C GLY A 238 2.49 -31.61 4.48
N ALA A 239 1.44 -32.14 5.11
CA ALA A 239 1.47 -32.71 6.46
C ALA A 239 1.20 -34.24 6.52
N SER A 240 1.41 -34.97 5.41
CA SER A 240 1.23 -36.43 5.33
C SER A 240 2.54 -37.17 5.09
#